data_AF-A0A800BYS1-F1
#
_entry.id   AF-A0A800BYS1-F1
#
_cell.length_a   1.000
_cell.length_b   1.000
_cell.length_c   1.000
_cell.angle_alpha   90.00
_cell.angle_beta   90.00
_cell.angle_gamma   90.00
#
_symmetry.space_group_name_H-M   'P 1'
#
loop_
_entity.id
_entity.type
_entity.pdbx_description
1 polymer ?
#
loop_
_entity_poly.entity_id
_entity_poly.type
_entity_poly.pdbx_seq_one_letter_code
_entity_poly.pdbx_strand_id
1 'polypeptide(L)'
;MKQETEQLLNTFITEWKDSPEKNKDTFLHFKDYLSNKEGVILDFIARPGVTYSLRAVHKEQTEKELFVMVDVIEDVTRWLSICFYGDMITDPEEKGDFVPGGLLGADAVCFDLEKQDDALLKYIEGRLDEAWTNAAAK
;
A
#
# COMPACT_ATOMS: atom_id res chain seq x y z
N MET A 1 13.53 0.38 -5.99
CA MET A 1 12.65 0.36 -7.18
C MET A 1 13.49 0.22 -8.43
N LYS A 2 12.98 -0.44 -9.47
CA LYS A 2 13.66 -0.50 -10.78
C LYS A 2 13.42 0.82 -11.52
N GLN A 3 14.36 1.24 -12.36
CA GLN A 3 14.26 2.51 -13.09
C GLN A 3 12.99 2.61 -13.94
N GLU A 4 12.58 1.52 -14.58
CA GLU A 4 11.36 1.46 -15.39
C GLU A 4 10.10 1.69 -14.54
N THR A 5 9.96 1.01 -13.40
CA THR A 5 8.78 1.16 -12.54
C THR A 5 8.75 2.51 -11.82
N GLU A 6 9.92 3.11 -11.57
CA GLU A 6 10.04 4.48 -11.09
C GLU A 6 9.55 5.52 -12.11
N GLN A 7 9.88 5.36 -13.39
CA GLN A 7 9.38 6.24 -14.45
C GLN A 7 7.85 6.15 -14.60
N LEU A 8 7.30 4.93 -14.51
CA LEU A 8 5.84 4.70 -14.53
C LEU A 8 5.16 5.39 -13.34
N LEU A 9 5.72 5.24 -12.14
CA LEU A 9 5.21 5.90 -10.93
C LEU A 9 5.22 7.42 -11.05
N ASN A 10 6.33 8.00 -11.53
CA ASN A 10 6.46 9.45 -11.70
C ASN A 10 5.46 10.00 -12.72
N THR A 11 5.25 9.28 -13.83
CA THR A 11 4.24 9.62 -14.84
C THR A 11 2.85 9.60 -14.22
N PHE A 12 2.51 8.52 -13.53
CA PHE A 12 1.22 8.35 -12.85
C PHE A 12 0.94 9.47 -11.84
N ILE A 13 1.91 9.81 -10.98
CA ILE A 13 1.78 10.91 -9.99
C ILE A 13 1.58 12.26 -10.67
N THR A 14 2.30 12.51 -11.77
CA THR A 14 2.22 13.78 -12.51
C THR A 14 0.84 13.95 -13.17
N GLU A 15 0.29 12.87 -13.72
CA GLU A 15 -1.02 12.88 -14.38
C GLU A 15 -2.20 12.84 -13.39
N TRP A 16 -1.97 12.38 -12.17
CA TRP A 16 -2.99 12.36 -11.12
C TRP A 16 -3.30 13.80 -10.67
N LYS A 17 -4.48 14.28 -11.04
CA LYS A 17 -5.03 15.56 -10.59
C LYS A 17 -5.46 15.52 -9.13
N ASP A 18 -5.18 16.59 -8.41
CA ASP A 18 -5.58 16.73 -7.02
C ASP A 18 -7.11 16.80 -6.90
N SER A 19 -7.64 16.32 -5.78
CA SER A 19 -9.06 16.33 -5.45
C SER A 19 -9.27 16.82 -4.01
N PRO A 20 -10.47 17.29 -3.63
CA PRO A 20 -10.78 17.69 -2.26
C PRO A 20 -10.55 16.60 -1.21
N GLU A 21 -10.66 15.33 -1.62
CA GLU A 21 -10.45 14.14 -0.80
C GLU A 21 -8.97 13.89 -0.47
N LYS A 22 -8.04 14.55 -1.19
CA LYS A 22 -6.59 14.48 -0.98
C LYS A 22 -5.98 13.07 -1.08
N ASN A 23 -6.59 12.18 -1.85
CA ASN A 23 -6.11 10.79 -1.98
C ASN A 23 -4.72 10.69 -2.62
N LYS A 24 -4.35 11.63 -3.49
CA LYS A 24 -2.98 11.72 -4.02
C LYS A 24 -1.97 12.07 -2.91
N ASP A 25 -2.29 13.01 -2.03
CA ASP A 25 -1.42 13.37 -0.90
C ASP A 25 -1.26 12.18 0.05
N THR A 26 -2.36 11.47 0.35
CA THR A 26 -2.34 10.23 1.14
C THR A 26 -1.49 9.14 0.49
N PHE A 27 -1.55 8.98 -0.83
CA PHE A 27 -0.71 8.02 -1.55
C PHE A 27 0.77 8.38 -1.46
N LEU A 28 1.11 9.65 -1.68
CA LEU A 28 2.48 10.16 -1.57
C LEU A 28 3.01 10.00 -0.15
N HIS A 29 2.16 10.23 0.85
CA HIS A 29 2.49 10.00 2.26
C HIS A 29 2.91 8.55 2.52
N PHE A 30 2.11 7.55 2.11
CA PHE A 30 2.49 6.15 2.30
C PHE A 30 3.72 5.75 1.49
N LYS A 31 3.86 6.25 0.26
CA LYS A 31 5.05 6.03 -0.57
C LYS A 31 6.30 6.55 0.14
N ASP A 32 6.26 7.76 0.70
CA ASP A 32 7.38 8.37 1.42
C ASP A 32 7.65 7.65 2.74
N TYR A 33 6.60 7.30 3.49
CA TYR A 33 6.72 6.52 4.73
C TYR A 33 7.47 5.20 4.49
N LEU A 34 7.06 4.44 3.47
CA LEU A 34 7.69 3.17 3.11
C LEU A 34 9.10 3.35 2.55
N SER A 35 9.34 4.38 1.74
CA SER A 35 10.66 4.67 1.15
C SER A 35 11.73 4.97 2.20
N ASN A 36 11.31 5.49 3.37
CA ASN A 36 12.21 5.83 4.47
C ASN A 36 12.51 4.66 5.41
N LYS A 37 11.90 3.49 5.21
CA LYS A 37 12.16 2.30 6.03
C LYS A 37 13.40 1.56 5.56
N GLU A 38 14.26 1.20 6.51
CA GLU A 38 15.46 0.42 6.22
C GLU A 38 15.07 -0.93 5.58
N GLY A 39 15.83 -1.31 4.55
CA GLY A 39 15.65 -2.59 3.86
C GLY A 39 14.41 -2.68 2.98
N VAL A 40 13.58 -1.63 2.88
CA VAL A 40 12.41 -1.65 2.01
C VAL A 40 12.79 -1.42 0.54
N ILE A 41 12.29 -2.29 -0.31
CA ILE A 41 12.36 -2.20 -1.76
C ILE A 41 10.94 -1.99 -2.26
N LEU A 42 10.70 -0.82 -2.87
CA LEU A 42 9.43 -0.53 -3.52
C LEU A 42 9.43 -1.01 -4.98
N ASP A 43 8.27 -1.46 -5.43
CA ASP A 43 7.94 -1.69 -6.84
C ASP A 43 6.58 -1.11 -7.18
N PHE A 44 6.37 -0.74 -8.45
CA PHE A 44 5.14 -0.12 -8.91
C PHE A 44 4.59 -0.85 -10.14
N ILE A 45 3.34 -1.29 -10.05
CA ILE A 45 2.67 -2.04 -11.11
C ILE A 45 1.43 -1.24 -11.55
N ALA A 46 1.53 -0.66 -12.74
CA ALA A 46 0.41 0.03 -13.38
C ALA A 46 -0.41 -0.95 -14.23
N ARG A 47 -1.72 -1.04 -13.97
CA ARG A 47 -2.70 -1.68 -14.84
C ARG A 47 -3.81 -0.67 -15.15
N PRO A 48 -3.62 0.21 -16.15
CA PRO A 48 -4.60 1.24 -16.49
C PRO A 48 -5.99 0.65 -16.73
N GLY A 49 -7.02 1.29 -16.17
CA GLY A 49 -8.40 0.80 -16.19
C GLY A 49 -8.71 -0.29 -15.17
N VAL A 50 -7.73 -0.70 -14.35
CA VAL A 50 -7.91 -1.71 -13.29
C VAL A 50 -7.44 -1.14 -11.95
N THR A 51 -6.12 -1.05 -11.74
CA THR A 51 -5.50 -0.60 -10.47
C THR A 51 -4.05 -0.18 -10.69
N TYR A 52 -3.54 0.70 -9.82
CA TYR A 52 -2.12 1.05 -9.75
C TYR A 52 -1.58 0.65 -8.38
N SER A 53 -0.71 -0.34 -8.35
CA SER A 53 -0.22 -0.96 -7.12
C SER A 53 1.17 -0.48 -6.77
N LEU A 54 1.34 0.20 -5.64
CA LEU A 54 2.65 0.37 -4.99
C LEU A 54 2.87 -0.78 -4.01
N ARG A 55 3.89 -1.59 -4.22
CA ARG A 55 4.19 -2.78 -3.41
C ARG A 55 5.48 -2.56 -2.65
N ALA A 56 5.50 -2.96 -1.37
CA ALA A 56 6.71 -2.92 -0.56
C ALA A 56 7.14 -4.34 -0.15
N VAL A 57 8.42 -4.60 -0.30
CA VAL A 57 9.11 -5.83 0.10
C VAL A 57 10.23 -5.46 1.05
N HIS A 58 10.49 -6.28 2.07
CA HIS A 58 11.70 -6.17 2.84
C HIS A 58 12.81 -7.02 2.20
N LYS A 59 14.05 -6.51 2.13
CA LYS A 59 15.18 -7.22 1.48
C LYS A 59 15.51 -8.59 2.09
N GLU A 60 15.17 -8.78 3.36
CA GLU A 60 15.37 -10.04 4.10
C GLU A 60 14.14 -10.97 4.01
N GLN A 61 13.05 -10.53 3.37
CA GLN A 61 11.84 -11.31 3.25
C GLN A 61 12.05 -12.49 2.30
N THR A 62 11.68 -13.70 2.71
CA THR A 62 11.91 -14.91 1.88
C THR A 62 10.64 -15.65 1.45
N GLU A 63 9.55 -15.53 2.21
CA GLU A 63 8.35 -16.36 1.98
C GLU A 63 7.27 -15.72 1.11
N LYS A 64 7.08 -14.39 1.20
CA LYS A 64 6.01 -13.65 0.52
C LYS A 64 6.58 -12.75 -0.58
N GLU A 65 5.74 -12.36 -1.54
CA GLU A 65 6.14 -11.43 -2.62
C GLU A 65 6.15 -9.96 -2.20
N LEU A 66 5.54 -9.61 -1.06
CA LEU A 66 5.41 -8.27 -0.48
C LEU A 66 4.97 -8.36 0.98
N PHE A 67 5.02 -7.26 1.73
CA PHE A 67 4.38 -7.18 3.05
C PHE A 67 3.18 -6.22 3.08
N VAL A 68 3.11 -5.29 2.11
CA VAL A 68 1.96 -4.41 1.90
C VAL A 68 1.82 -4.03 0.42
N MET A 69 0.57 -3.89 -0.01
CA MET A 69 0.18 -3.35 -1.31
C MET A 69 -0.71 -2.13 -1.08
N VAL A 70 -0.25 -0.96 -1.53
CA VAL A 70 -1.02 0.29 -1.57
C VAL A 70 -1.57 0.44 -2.98
N ASP A 71 -2.82 0.04 -3.16
CA ASP A 71 -3.52 0.11 -4.45
C ASP A 71 -4.26 1.44 -4.59
N VAL A 72 -4.07 2.08 -5.74
CA VAL A 72 -4.96 3.14 -6.20
C VAL A 72 -6.03 2.51 -7.07
N ILE A 73 -7.28 2.62 -6.63
CA ILE A 73 -8.44 2.13 -7.35
C ILE A 73 -8.91 3.22 -8.31
N GLU A 74 -9.09 2.84 -9.58
CA GLU A 74 -9.50 3.76 -10.64
C GLU A 74 -11.03 3.81 -10.73
N ASP A 75 -11.63 4.72 -9.97
CA ASP A 75 -13.06 5.05 -9.97
C ASP A 75 -13.28 6.52 -10.38
N VAL A 76 -14.52 7.04 -10.33
CA VAL A 76 -14.90 8.44 -10.59
C VAL A 76 -13.97 9.40 -9.84
N THR A 77 -13.71 9.09 -8.56
CA THR A 77 -12.63 9.67 -7.78
C THR A 77 -11.72 8.54 -7.33
N ARG A 78 -10.44 8.64 -7.66
CA ARG A 78 -9.43 7.66 -7.23
C ARG A 78 -9.39 7.59 -5.71
N TRP A 79 -9.39 6.38 -5.16
CA TRP A 79 -9.27 6.10 -3.73
C TRP A 79 -8.21 5.02 -3.48
N LEU A 80 -7.85 4.78 -2.22
CA LEU A 80 -6.77 3.85 -1.87
C LEU A 80 -7.29 2.62 -1.13
N SER A 81 -6.78 1.44 -1.48
CA SER A 81 -6.92 0.23 -0.68
C SER A 81 -5.55 -0.24 -0.23
N ILE A 82 -5.32 -0.34 1.08
CA ILE A 82 -4.03 -0.73 1.66
C ILE A 82 -4.19 -2.13 2.22
N CYS A 83 -3.65 -3.12 1.51
CA CYS A 83 -3.81 -4.53 1.84
C CYS A 83 -2.53 -5.14 2.39
N PHE A 84 -2.69 -5.88 3.48
CA PHE A 84 -1.67 -6.71 4.11
C PHE A 84 -2.08 -8.18 4.02
N TYR A 85 -1.11 -9.10 4.04
CA TYR A 85 -1.44 -10.48 4.34
C TYR A 85 -1.97 -10.57 5.77
N GLY A 86 -3.03 -11.35 6.00
CA GLY A 86 -3.67 -11.42 7.32
C GLY A 86 -2.73 -11.89 8.44
N ASP A 87 -1.67 -12.65 8.11
CA ASP A 87 -0.66 -13.12 9.06
C ASP A 87 0.53 -12.15 9.26
N MET A 88 0.52 -10.99 8.61
CA MET A 88 1.57 -9.97 8.70
C MET A 88 1.24 -8.85 9.69
N ILE A 89 -0.03 -8.68 10.06
CA ILE A 89 -0.48 -7.63 10.97
C ILE A 89 -1.53 -8.14 11.95
N THR A 90 -1.73 -7.37 13.02
CA THR A 90 -2.91 -7.48 13.88
C THR A 90 -3.81 -6.28 13.64
N ASP A 91 -5.13 -6.47 13.66
CA ASP A 91 -6.11 -5.39 13.52
C ASP A 91 -7.00 -5.30 14.77
N PRO A 92 -6.45 -4.85 15.92
CA PRO A 92 -7.18 -4.87 17.20
C PRO A 92 -8.38 -3.92 17.26
N GLU A 93 -8.41 -2.89 16.42
CA GLU A 93 -9.55 -1.97 16.32
C GLU A 93 -10.55 -2.37 15.22
N GLU A 94 -10.32 -3.51 14.55
CA GLU A 94 -11.18 -4.05 13.48
C GLU A 94 -11.55 -2.99 12.43
N LYS A 95 -10.55 -2.19 12.03
CA LYS A 95 -10.72 -1.09 11.06
C LYS A 95 -10.54 -1.54 9.61
N GLY A 96 -9.92 -2.70 9.40
CA GLY A 96 -9.70 -3.28 8.09
C GLY A 96 -10.71 -4.37 7.81
N ASP A 97 -11.03 -4.52 6.53
CA ASP A 97 -11.89 -5.61 6.07
C ASP A 97 -11.06 -6.87 5.87
N PHE A 98 -11.54 -7.98 6.42
CA PHE A 98 -10.98 -9.30 6.13
C PHE A 98 -11.45 -9.77 4.76
N VAL A 99 -10.49 -9.99 3.85
CA VAL A 99 -10.76 -10.38 2.46
C VAL A 99 -10.12 -11.75 2.17
N PRO A 100 -10.91 -12.84 2.14
CA PRO A 100 -10.41 -14.16 1.79
C PRO A 100 -9.79 -14.18 0.39
N GLY A 101 -8.55 -14.66 0.27
CA GLY A 101 -7.80 -14.65 -0.99
C GLY A 101 -7.53 -13.25 -1.58
N GLY A 102 -7.72 -12.17 -0.79
CA GLY A 102 -7.70 -10.78 -1.26
C GLY A 102 -6.33 -10.26 -1.71
N LEU A 103 -5.23 -10.90 -1.29
CA LEU A 103 -3.88 -10.46 -1.63
C LEU A 103 -3.08 -11.59 -2.26
N LEU A 104 -2.96 -11.54 -3.58
CA LEU A 104 -2.21 -12.53 -4.38
C LEU A 104 -2.65 -13.98 -4.07
N GLY A 105 -3.94 -14.19 -3.84
CA GLY A 105 -4.53 -15.49 -3.55
C GLY A 105 -4.47 -15.94 -2.09
N ALA A 106 -3.90 -15.12 -1.19
CA ALA A 106 -3.92 -15.36 0.25
C ALA A 106 -4.87 -14.39 0.97
N ASP A 107 -5.29 -14.79 2.16
CA ASP A 107 -6.17 -13.97 3.01
C ASP A 107 -5.49 -12.66 3.39
N ALA A 108 -6.30 -11.60 3.36
CA ALA A 108 -5.83 -10.24 3.52
C ALA A 108 -6.65 -9.46 4.54
N VAL A 109 -6.04 -8.40 5.07
CA VAL A 109 -6.72 -7.32 5.76
C VAL A 109 -6.47 -6.06 4.94
N CYS A 110 -7.54 -5.43 4.47
CA CYS A 110 -7.49 -4.25 3.59
C CYS A 110 -8.14 -3.04 4.25
N PHE A 111 -7.49 -1.89 4.15
CA PHE A 111 -8.01 -0.61 4.65
C PHE A 111 -8.32 0.31 3.48
N ASP A 112 -9.59 0.69 3.35
CA ASP A 112 -10.05 1.55 2.26
C ASP A 112 -10.09 3.02 2.72
N LEU A 113 -9.47 3.89 1.93
CA LEU A 113 -9.36 5.34 2.14
C LEU A 113 -9.94 6.07 0.93
N GLU A 114 -11.24 6.38 1.01
CA GLU A 114 -11.96 7.21 0.03
C GLU A 114 -11.61 8.70 0.13
N LYS A 115 -11.09 9.13 1.29
CA LYS A 115 -10.60 10.48 1.58
C LYS A 115 -9.52 10.44 2.64
N GLN A 116 -8.74 11.51 2.75
CA GLN A 116 -7.78 11.66 3.84
C GLN A 116 -8.49 11.62 5.21
N ASP A 117 -8.02 10.70 6.06
CA ASP A 117 -8.43 10.54 7.45
C ASP A 117 -7.16 10.37 8.29
N ASP A 118 -6.78 11.39 9.05
CA ASP A 118 -5.54 11.40 9.82
C ASP A 118 -5.49 10.31 10.90
N ALA A 119 -6.65 9.92 11.45
CA ALA A 119 -6.73 8.89 12.48
C ALA A 119 -6.54 7.49 11.87
N LEU A 120 -7.17 7.23 10.73
CA LEU A 120 -7.00 5.97 10.01
C LEU A 120 -5.59 5.88 9.38
N LEU A 121 -5.06 6.98 8.85
CA LEU A 121 -3.71 7.05 8.31
C LEU A 121 -2.67 6.66 9.38
N LYS A 122 -2.74 7.26 10.57
CA LYS A 122 -1.85 6.91 11.69
C LYS A 122 -2.03 5.46 12.15
N TYR A 123 -3.25 4.93 12.08
CA TYR A 123 -3.51 3.54 12.41
C TYR A 123 -2.82 2.60 11.40
N ILE A 124 -2.96 2.88 10.11
CA ILE A 124 -2.34 2.11 9.03
C ILE A 124 -0.80 2.19 9.13
N GLU A 125 -0.21 3.33 9.50
CA GLU A 125 1.24 3.42 9.77
C GLU A 125 1.70 2.40 10.81
N GLY A 126 0.94 2.21 11.89
CA GLY A 126 1.23 1.17 12.88
C GLY A 126 1.18 -0.25 12.29
N ARG A 127 0.26 -0.50 11.35
CA ARG A 127 0.18 -1.77 10.60
C ARG A 127 1.33 -1.94 9.62
N LEU A 128 1.78 -0.85 8.97
CA LEU A 128 2.98 -0.85 8.12
C LEU A 128 4.23 -1.20 8.92
N ASP A 129 4.37 -0.68 10.14
CA ASP A 129 5.51 -0.97 11.03
C ASP A 129 5.54 -2.43 11.46
N GLU A 130 4.38 -2.98 11.81
CA GLU A 130 4.21 -4.37 12.20
C GLU A 130 4.52 -5.31 11.02
N ALA A 131 3.94 -5.06 9.85
CA ALA A 131 4.19 -5.81 8.64
C ALA A 131 5.67 -5.77 8.23
N TRP A 132 6.30 -4.59 8.29
CA TRP A 132 7.72 -4.42 8.01
C TRP A 132 8.60 -5.23 8.97
N THR A 133 8.29 -5.22 10.27
CA THR A 133 9.02 -6.00 11.28
C THR A 133 8.88 -7.49 11.02
N ASN A 134 7.66 -7.97 10.76
CA ASN A 134 7.37 -9.37 10.49
C ASN A 134 8.02 -9.85 9.19
N ALA A 135 8.06 -9.00 8.16
CA ALA A 135 8.74 -9.25 6.89
C ALA A 135 10.26 -9.38 7.02
N ALA A 136 10.88 -8.72 8.01
CA ALA A 136 12.29 -8.88 8.29
C ALA A 136 12.61 -10.18 9.06
N ALA A 137 11.60 -10.82 9.63
CA ALA A 137 11.74 -12.04 10.45
C ALA A 137 11.32 -13.33 9.71
N LYS A 138 10.74 -13.22 8.50
CA LYS A 138 10.22 -14.32 7.68
C LYS A 138 10.85 -14.29 6.28
#